data_AF-A0A6S6TI88-F1
#
_entry.id   AF-A0A6S6TI88-F1
#
_cell.length_a   1.000
_cell.length_b   1.000
_cell.length_c   1.000
_cell.angle_alpha   90.00
_cell.angle_beta   90.00
_cell.angle_gamma   90.00
#
_symmetry.space_group_name_H-M   'P 1'
#
loop_
_entity.id
_entity.type
_entity.pdbx_description
1 polymer ?
#
loop_
_entity_poly.entity_id
_entity_poly.type
_entity_poly.pdbx_seq_one_letter_code
_entity_poly.pdbx_strand_id
1 'polypeptide(L)'
;MHKTTVEKSDNLSFYKLLNHAVNKVLHFFRQHITYQVVLILSFISFTTSYYGFISLVSDGAWFTKILFFAVVGVIQLALVYSISQLYLKEFFSRYFLRASLLLITYLLSLFISVLFSFNFYYKIFSASEFAQRNVTLQLEEVKHGLEDAQSSFNSVYISLKKLSDYSMSQSIEERTYGGTCDETKIPTPGPRSALREAESKLFQSHLSSFDELKMKILTETSIIKKMLIDFDPKRDDIEKLEEEVNSKIAHINRIFRGGEITLLPKILAKHNGTQRMSMESLGRNISCPDSQISLKINTISENLNSLTPLKNVTFFDANNQQQLIERTINVLLAIIPFTNTHVVAIDKVSSPTDVTQSDIKAIGLGFLVDFFIFFFTILAKDPYRARFFTEDSIKQYLRHDVRRVLKMFVFESHFSYHLIIPNQRKNDKLEEILTRFKLDNMLTLVGNNIEYSELLFLHQSKLRNFDALTFKVYKLNKDKYNTLLIEIDELKNA
;
A
#
# COMPACT_ATOMS: atom_id res chain seq x y z
N MET A 1 -82.41 9.39 28.38
CA MET A 1 -81.10 8.81 28.79
C MET A 1 -80.21 8.74 27.55
N HIS A 2 -79.25 9.66 27.46
CA HIS A 2 -78.23 9.72 26.42
C HIS A 2 -77.12 8.69 26.66
N LYS A 3 -76.66 8.00 25.61
CA LYS A 3 -75.27 7.53 25.49
C LYS A 3 -74.89 7.30 24.02
N THR A 4 -74.33 8.36 23.45
CA THR A 4 -73.16 8.42 22.54
C THR A 4 -72.72 7.13 21.83
N THR A 5 -72.99 7.07 20.54
CA THR A 5 -72.18 6.36 19.52
C THR A 5 -71.21 7.37 18.90
N VAL A 6 -69.92 7.27 19.22
CA VAL A 6 -68.86 8.08 18.58
C VAL A 6 -67.64 7.19 18.30
N GLU A 7 -67.18 7.31 17.04
CA GLU A 7 -65.85 7.04 16.50
C GLU A 7 -65.25 5.64 16.57
N LYS A 8 -65.32 4.94 15.42
CA LYS A 8 -64.30 3.96 15.03
C LYS A 8 -64.20 3.90 13.49
N SER A 9 -63.71 4.96 12.86
CA SER A 9 -63.63 5.03 11.38
C SER A 9 -62.33 5.61 10.78
N ASP A 10 -61.38 6.16 11.55
CA ASP A 10 -60.28 6.92 10.93
C ASP A 10 -58.89 6.26 10.95
N ASN A 11 -58.67 5.20 11.74
CA ASN A 11 -57.34 4.56 11.82
C ASN A 11 -57.06 3.52 10.73
N LEU A 12 -58.04 3.12 9.91
CA LEU A 12 -57.84 2.15 8.83
C LEU A 12 -57.21 2.77 7.56
N SER A 13 -57.32 4.09 7.42
CA SER A 13 -56.81 4.87 6.28
C SER A 13 -55.30 5.06 6.34
N PHE A 14 -54.77 5.45 7.51
CA PHE A 14 -53.37 5.79 7.68
C PHE A 14 -52.44 4.56 7.55
N TYR A 15 -52.85 3.41 8.07
CA TYR A 15 -52.07 2.17 7.99
C TYR A 15 -51.97 1.64 6.55
N LYS A 16 -53.04 1.77 5.75
CA LYS A 16 -53.01 1.43 4.32
C LYS A 16 -52.16 2.41 3.51
N LEU A 17 -52.22 3.71 3.83
CA LEU A 17 -51.38 4.74 3.21
C LEU A 17 -49.89 4.53 3.53
N LEU A 18 -49.56 4.23 4.78
CA LEU A 18 -48.20 3.96 5.22
C LEU A 18 -47.66 2.65 4.61
N ASN A 19 -48.46 1.59 4.58
CA ASN A 19 -48.05 0.33 3.97
C ASN A 19 -47.94 0.43 2.44
N HIS A 20 -48.74 1.28 1.79
CA HIS A 20 -48.62 1.56 0.36
C HIS A 20 -47.39 2.42 0.06
N ALA A 21 -47.10 3.44 0.89
CA ALA A 21 -45.88 4.25 0.78
C ALA A 21 -44.62 3.43 1.05
N VAL A 22 -44.61 2.61 2.10
CA VAL A 22 -43.51 1.70 2.44
C VAL A 22 -43.31 0.65 1.36
N ASN A 23 -44.37 0.07 0.78
CA ASN A 23 -44.23 -0.86 -0.36
C ASN A 23 -43.76 -0.18 -1.64
N LYS A 24 -44.15 1.09 -1.89
CA LYS A 24 -43.66 1.85 -3.05
C LYS A 24 -42.19 2.21 -2.89
N VAL A 25 -41.78 2.56 -1.67
CA VAL A 25 -40.38 2.76 -1.29
C VAL A 25 -39.62 1.45 -1.41
N LEU A 26 -40.07 0.34 -0.81
CA LEU A 26 -39.45 -0.98 -0.95
C LEU A 26 -39.33 -1.45 -2.40
N HIS A 27 -40.33 -1.19 -3.24
CA HIS A 27 -40.30 -1.51 -4.67
C HIS A 27 -39.31 -0.64 -5.44
N PHE A 28 -39.24 0.66 -5.12
CA PHE A 28 -38.23 1.58 -5.65
C PHE A 28 -36.81 1.16 -5.23
N PHE A 29 -36.62 0.83 -3.95
CA PHE A 29 -35.36 0.31 -3.43
C PHE A 29 -34.99 -0.99 -4.15
N ARG A 30 -35.92 -1.95 -4.28
CA ARG A 30 -35.70 -3.24 -4.96
C ARG A 30 -35.38 -3.10 -6.46
N GLN A 31 -35.89 -2.08 -7.13
CA GLN A 31 -35.55 -1.77 -8.54
C GLN A 31 -34.20 -1.04 -8.71
N HIS A 32 -33.67 -0.42 -7.65
CA HIS A 32 -32.43 0.38 -7.69
C HIS A 32 -31.33 -0.10 -6.73
N ILE A 33 -31.42 -1.34 -6.22
CA ILE A 33 -30.43 -1.95 -5.31
C ILE A 33 -29.00 -1.76 -5.83
N THR A 34 -28.77 -1.98 -7.13
CA THR A 34 -27.45 -1.87 -7.75
C THR A 34 -26.88 -0.45 -7.68
N TYR A 35 -27.68 0.58 -7.95
CA TYR A 35 -27.25 1.99 -7.85
C TYR A 35 -26.95 2.40 -6.41
N GLN A 36 -27.73 1.92 -5.45
CA GLN A 36 -27.50 2.19 -4.03
C GLN A 36 -26.21 1.54 -3.54
N VAL A 37 -25.95 0.30 -3.95
CA VAL A 37 -24.69 -0.41 -3.67
C VAL A 37 -23.50 0.34 -4.26
N VAL A 38 -23.58 0.79 -5.51
CA VAL A 38 -22.52 1.59 -6.15
C VAL A 38 -22.29 2.90 -5.39
N LEU A 39 -23.34 3.57 -4.93
CA LEU A 39 -23.22 4.83 -4.17
C LEU A 39 -22.55 4.60 -2.81
N ILE A 40 -22.96 3.57 -2.07
CA ILE A 40 -22.36 3.21 -0.77
C ILE A 40 -20.89 2.83 -0.95
N LEU A 41 -20.57 1.98 -1.93
CA LEU A 41 -19.18 1.58 -2.21
C LEU A 41 -18.34 2.77 -2.67
N SER A 42 -18.91 3.67 -3.48
CA SER A 42 -18.22 4.91 -3.89
C SER A 42 -17.97 5.83 -2.72
N PHE A 43 -18.89 5.91 -1.75
CA PHE A 43 -18.68 6.67 -0.53
C PHE A 43 -17.56 6.04 0.32
N ILE A 44 -17.56 4.72 0.48
CA ILE A 44 -16.49 4.00 1.19
C ILE A 44 -15.14 4.26 0.50
N SER A 45 -15.03 4.00 -0.80
CA SER A 45 -13.82 4.27 -1.60
C SER A 45 -13.36 5.72 -1.48
N PHE A 46 -14.29 6.67 -1.56
CA PHE A 46 -13.98 8.07 -1.38
C PHE A 46 -13.39 8.36 0.01
N THR A 47 -14.02 7.84 1.07
CA THR A 47 -13.52 8.05 2.44
C THR A 47 -12.15 7.43 2.65
N THR A 48 -11.92 6.20 2.20
CA THR A 48 -10.62 5.51 2.37
C THR A 48 -9.53 6.19 1.56
N SER A 49 -9.81 6.57 0.30
CA SER A 49 -8.87 7.32 -0.54
C SER A 49 -8.60 8.72 0.01
N TYR A 50 -9.60 9.41 0.55
CA TYR A 50 -9.42 10.73 1.16
C TYR A 50 -8.55 10.67 2.41
N TYR A 51 -8.84 9.75 3.34
CA TYR A 51 -8.03 9.60 4.55
C TYR A 51 -6.62 9.11 4.22
N GLY A 52 -6.49 8.20 3.26
CA GLY A 52 -5.21 7.73 2.77
C GLY A 52 -4.40 8.80 2.04
N PHE A 53 -5.05 9.77 1.40
CA PHE A 53 -4.41 10.94 0.82
C PHE A 53 -4.02 11.98 1.87
N ILE A 54 -4.88 12.26 2.85
CA ILE A 54 -4.58 13.19 3.94
C ILE A 54 -3.39 12.71 4.76
N SER A 55 -3.25 11.39 4.95
CA SER A 55 -2.06 10.83 5.58
C SER A 55 -0.77 10.96 4.74
N LEU A 56 -0.82 11.57 3.55
CA LEU A 56 0.36 11.94 2.76
C LEU A 56 0.77 13.41 2.94
N VAL A 57 -0.15 14.27 3.39
CA VAL A 57 0.02 15.73 3.34
C VAL A 57 -0.15 16.36 4.73
N SER A 58 0.40 15.71 5.77
CA SER A 58 0.24 16.01 7.22
C SER A 58 0.04 17.48 7.57
N ASP A 59 0.83 18.37 6.96
CA ASP A 59 1.05 19.72 7.48
C ASP A 59 0.30 20.81 6.71
N GLY A 60 -0.70 20.41 5.94
CA GLY A 60 -1.55 21.33 5.20
C GLY A 60 -2.49 22.14 6.10
N ALA A 61 -2.53 23.46 5.89
CA ALA A 61 -3.58 24.34 6.41
C ALA A 61 -4.98 23.78 6.05
N TRP A 62 -6.01 24.07 6.85
CA TRP A 62 -7.36 23.53 6.63
C TRP A 62 -7.90 23.69 5.20
N PHE A 63 -7.54 24.79 4.52
CA PHE A 63 -7.87 25.03 3.11
C PHE A 63 -7.30 23.98 2.15
N THR A 64 -6.08 23.49 2.38
CA THR A 64 -5.51 22.45 1.52
C THR A 64 -6.25 21.13 1.71
N LYS A 65 -6.69 20.80 2.92
CA LYS A 65 -7.51 19.60 3.20
C LYS A 65 -8.86 19.64 2.47
N ILE A 66 -9.47 20.82 2.33
CA ILE A 66 -10.70 21.01 1.52
C ILE A 66 -10.40 20.86 0.03
N LEU A 67 -9.32 21.49 -0.45
CA LEU A 67 -8.92 21.35 -1.85
C LEU A 67 -8.70 19.88 -2.21
N PHE A 68 -8.04 19.11 -1.34
CA PHE A 68 -7.83 17.68 -1.55
C PHE A 68 -9.10 16.85 -1.46
N PHE A 69 -10.04 17.21 -0.59
CA PHE A 69 -11.37 16.60 -0.58
C PHE A 69 -12.04 16.74 -1.95
N ALA A 70 -11.97 17.94 -2.55
CA ALA A 70 -12.51 18.17 -3.89
C ALA A 70 -11.77 17.38 -4.97
N VAL A 71 -10.43 17.32 -4.92
CA VAL A 71 -9.61 16.57 -5.90
C VAL A 71 -9.92 15.07 -5.85
N VAL A 72 -9.91 14.46 -4.66
CA VAL A 72 -10.25 13.03 -4.48
C VAL A 72 -11.70 12.78 -4.92
N GLY A 73 -12.60 13.73 -4.65
CA GLY A 73 -14.00 13.66 -5.08
C GLY A 73 -14.15 13.66 -6.60
N VAL A 74 -13.40 14.50 -7.31
CA VAL A 74 -13.36 14.53 -8.78
C VAL A 74 -12.79 13.23 -9.34
N ILE A 75 -11.76 12.65 -8.73
CA ILE A 75 -11.19 11.36 -9.14
C ILE A 75 -12.23 10.24 -8.96
N GLN A 76 -12.92 10.19 -7.82
CA GLN A 76 -13.97 9.19 -7.58
C GLN A 76 -15.15 9.34 -8.56
N LEU A 77 -15.58 10.58 -8.82
CA LEU A 77 -16.61 10.86 -9.82
C LEU A 77 -16.16 10.45 -11.23
N ALA A 78 -14.91 10.72 -11.59
CA ALA A 78 -14.34 10.32 -12.87
C ALA A 78 -14.27 8.79 -13.01
N LEU A 79 -13.97 8.06 -11.92
CA LEU A 79 -13.97 6.59 -11.89
C LEU A 79 -15.37 6.05 -12.19
N VAL A 80 -16.38 6.49 -11.43
CA VAL A 80 -17.78 6.04 -11.60
C VAL A 80 -18.34 6.47 -12.97
N TYR A 81 -18.07 7.71 -13.39
CA TYR A 81 -18.52 8.24 -14.68
C TYR A 81 -17.91 7.49 -15.86
N SER A 82 -16.60 7.24 -15.83
CA SER A 82 -15.89 6.52 -16.89
C SER A 82 -16.48 5.12 -17.06
N ILE A 83 -16.69 4.38 -15.97
CA ILE A 83 -17.33 3.06 -16.04
C ILE A 83 -18.78 3.20 -16.52
N SER A 84 -19.54 4.18 -16.01
CA SER A 84 -20.94 4.40 -16.38
C SER A 84 -21.13 4.77 -17.85
N GLN A 85 -20.15 5.40 -18.50
CA GLN A 85 -20.22 5.75 -19.93
C GLN A 85 -19.59 4.68 -20.84
N LEU A 86 -18.69 3.85 -20.32
CA LEU A 86 -17.97 2.85 -21.12
C LEU A 86 -18.87 1.66 -21.50
N TYR A 87 -19.28 1.58 -22.77
CA TYR A 87 -19.97 0.41 -23.31
C TYR A 87 -18.99 -0.48 -24.07
N LEU A 88 -18.95 -1.78 -23.72
CA LEU A 88 -18.05 -2.74 -24.39
C LEU A 88 -18.25 -2.80 -25.91
N LYS A 89 -19.48 -2.52 -26.40
CA LYS A 89 -19.80 -2.47 -27.83
C LYS A 89 -19.16 -1.28 -28.57
N GLU A 90 -18.81 -0.19 -27.88
CA GLU A 90 -18.18 0.99 -28.50
C GLU A 90 -16.74 0.70 -28.96
N PHE A 91 -16.07 -0.29 -28.36
CA PHE A 91 -14.74 -0.75 -28.80
C PHE A 91 -14.75 -1.38 -30.20
N PHE A 92 -15.90 -1.89 -30.66
CA PHE A 92 -16.06 -2.50 -31.99
C PHE A 92 -16.70 -1.56 -33.01
N SER A 93 -16.80 -0.25 -32.71
CA SER A 93 -17.48 0.76 -33.54
C SER A 93 -16.53 1.91 -33.93
N ARG A 94 -17.03 2.85 -34.74
CA ARG A 94 -16.34 4.10 -35.16
C ARG A 94 -15.96 4.99 -33.95
N TYR A 95 -16.43 4.68 -32.75
CA TYR A 95 -16.16 5.39 -31.50
C TYR A 95 -15.00 4.81 -30.67
N PHE A 96 -14.16 3.94 -31.24
CA PHE A 96 -13.01 3.33 -30.55
C PHE A 96 -12.11 4.33 -29.80
N LEU A 97 -11.81 5.50 -30.40
CA LEU A 97 -10.99 6.53 -29.74
C LEU A 97 -11.62 7.06 -28.45
N ARG A 98 -12.94 7.27 -28.44
CA ARG A 98 -13.68 7.72 -27.25
C ARG A 98 -13.68 6.63 -26.17
N ALA A 99 -13.93 5.38 -26.57
CA ALA A 99 -13.93 4.24 -25.66
C ALA A 99 -12.53 4.00 -25.04
N SER A 100 -11.47 4.14 -25.85
CA SER A 100 -10.08 4.02 -25.39
C SER A 100 -9.70 5.13 -24.41
N LEU A 101 -10.08 6.39 -24.68
CA LEU A 101 -9.83 7.50 -23.76
C LEU A 101 -10.55 7.29 -22.42
N LEU A 102 -11.82 6.88 -22.44
CA LEU A 102 -12.58 6.55 -21.22
C LEU A 102 -11.94 5.39 -20.44
N LEU A 103 -11.41 4.38 -21.13
CA LEU A 103 -10.70 3.27 -20.49
C LEU A 103 -9.41 3.73 -19.82
N ILE A 104 -8.63 4.58 -20.50
CA ILE A 104 -7.40 5.15 -19.92
C ILE A 104 -7.72 5.99 -18.69
N THR A 105 -8.72 6.87 -18.77
CA THR A 105 -9.18 7.68 -17.62
C THR A 105 -9.65 6.78 -16.48
N TYR A 106 -10.38 5.70 -16.77
CA TYR A 106 -10.78 4.72 -15.77
C TYR A 106 -9.59 4.04 -15.11
N LEU A 107 -8.66 3.48 -15.89
CA LEU A 107 -7.49 2.78 -15.36
C LEU A 107 -6.59 3.70 -14.53
N LEU A 108 -6.40 4.95 -14.97
CA LEU A 108 -5.65 5.95 -14.22
C LEU A 108 -6.34 6.31 -12.91
N SER A 109 -7.66 6.55 -12.94
CA SER A 109 -8.44 6.88 -11.74
C SER A 109 -8.48 5.70 -10.75
N LEU A 110 -8.61 4.48 -11.27
CA LEU A 110 -8.54 3.23 -10.50
C LEU A 110 -7.19 3.08 -9.82
N PHE A 111 -6.09 3.26 -10.56
CA PHE A 111 -4.74 3.16 -10.01
C PHE A 111 -4.52 4.16 -8.88
N ILE A 112 -4.93 5.42 -9.08
CA ILE A 112 -4.80 6.48 -8.07
C ILE A 112 -5.67 6.18 -6.84
N SER A 113 -6.91 5.74 -7.04
CA SER A 113 -7.84 5.36 -5.96
C SER A 113 -7.28 4.21 -5.13
N VAL A 114 -6.85 3.12 -5.77
CA VAL A 114 -6.25 1.97 -5.09
C VAL A 114 -4.99 2.37 -4.32
N LEU A 115 -4.13 3.22 -4.87
CA LEU A 115 -2.91 3.68 -4.20
C LEU A 115 -3.21 4.45 -2.92
N PHE A 116 -4.17 5.38 -2.94
CA PHE A 116 -4.55 6.14 -1.75
C PHE A 116 -5.30 5.28 -0.74
N SER A 117 -6.27 4.47 -1.18
CA SER A 117 -6.99 3.55 -0.30
C SER A 117 -6.05 2.51 0.31
N PHE A 118 -5.01 2.08 -0.41
CA PHE A 118 -4.00 1.19 0.12
C PHE A 118 -3.21 1.83 1.26
N ASN A 119 -2.76 3.08 1.12
CA ASN A 119 -2.06 3.79 2.20
C ASN A 119 -2.88 3.80 3.50
N PHE A 120 -4.20 4.03 3.38
CA PHE A 120 -5.13 3.95 4.51
C PHE A 120 -5.18 2.55 5.15
N TYR A 121 -5.40 1.50 4.35
CA TYR A 121 -5.48 0.13 4.87
C TYR A 121 -4.15 -0.37 5.42
N TYR A 122 -3.03 0.00 4.80
CA TYR A 122 -1.69 -0.35 5.25
C TYR A 122 -1.42 0.25 6.62
N LYS A 123 -1.75 1.54 6.81
CA LYS A 123 -1.62 2.20 8.11
C LYS A 123 -2.41 1.50 9.22
N ILE A 124 -3.63 1.04 8.93
CA ILE A 124 -4.52 0.43 9.94
C ILE A 124 -4.08 -1.00 10.29
N PHE A 125 -3.73 -1.81 9.29
CA PHE A 125 -3.59 -3.26 9.50
C PHE A 125 -2.15 -3.74 9.51
N SER A 126 -1.27 -3.18 8.68
CA SER A 126 0.06 -3.75 8.40
C SER A 126 1.20 -2.94 9.01
N ALA A 127 1.05 -1.60 9.13
CA ALA A 127 2.12 -0.72 9.56
C ALA A 127 2.61 -1.01 11.00
N SER A 128 1.70 -1.37 11.92
CA SER A 128 2.08 -1.71 13.30
C SER A 128 2.81 -3.05 13.42
N GLU A 129 2.35 -4.06 12.67
CA GLU A 129 3.01 -5.38 12.60
C GLU A 129 4.41 -5.25 11.96
N PHE A 130 4.52 -4.44 10.91
CA PHE A 130 5.79 -4.15 10.25
C PHE A 130 6.74 -3.38 11.17
N ALA A 131 6.27 -2.34 11.87
CA ALA A 131 7.06 -1.60 12.86
C ALA A 131 7.65 -2.54 13.92
N GLN A 132 6.80 -3.42 14.46
CA GLN A 132 7.24 -4.38 15.47
C GLN A 132 8.32 -5.33 14.97
N ARG A 133 8.10 -5.90 13.78
CA ARG A 133 9.05 -6.80 13.15
C ARG A 133 10.37 -6.09 12.84
N ASN A 134 10.30 -4.87 12.33
CA ASN A 134 11.46 -4.06 11.96
C ASN A 134 12.34 -3.74 13.19
N VAL A 135 11.72 -3.30 14.29
CA VAL A 135 12.43 -3.03 15.57
C VAL A 135 13.03 -4.31 16.12
N THR A 136 12.25 -5.39 16.18
CA THR A 136 12.70 -6.68 16.73
C THR A 136 13.93 -7.21 15.99
N LEU A 137 13.90 -7.22 14.64
CA LEU A 137 15.01 -7.73 13.83
C LEU A 137 16.29 -6.91 14.00
N GLN A 138 16.17 -5.57 13.99
CA GLN A 138 17.34 -4.70 14.13
C GLN A 138 17.92 -4.76 15.55
N LEU A 139 17.09 -4.79 16.59
CA LEU A 139 17.55 -4.97 17.96
C LEU A 139 18.18 -6.34 18.19
N GLU A 140 17.68 -7.40 17.53
CA GLU A 140 18.27 -8.73 17.58
C GLU A 140 19.66 -8.76 16.91
N GLU A 141 19.86 -8.06 15.78
CA GLU A 141 21.18 -7.90 15.15
C GLU A 141 22.16 -7.17 16.10
N VAL A 142 21.72 -6.10 16.76
CA VAL A 142 22.52 -5.37 17.75
C VAL A 142 22.85 -6.27 18.95
N LYS A 143 21.88 -7.06 19.43
CA LYS A 143 22.05 -8.01 20.53
C LYS A 143 23.10 -9.07 20.19
N HIS A 144 23.03 -9.65 18.99
CA HIS A 144 24.01 -10.63 18.55
C HIS A 144 25.41 -10.03 18.43
N GLY A 145 25.54 -8.83 17.85
CA GLY A 145 26.83 -8.13 17.81
C GLY A 145 27.40 -7.82 19.19
N LEU A 146 26.54 -7.55 20.18
CA LEU A 146 26.94 -7.37 21.58
C LEU A 146 27.37 -8.68 22.26
N GLU A 147 26.68 -9.79 21.99
CA GLU A 147 27.04 -11.12 22.49
C GLU A 147 28.40 -11.58 21.92
N ASP A 148 28.64 -11.33 20.64
CA ASP A 148 29.93 -11.57 19.98
C ASP A 148 31.04 -10.73 20.62
N ALA A 149 30.80 -9.42 20.81
CA ALA A 149 31.75 -8.54 21.48
C ALA A 149 32.05 -9.01 22.91
N GLN A 150 31.02 -9.40 23.67
CA GLN A 150 31.17 -9.94 25.03
C GLN A 150 32.05 -11.20 25.04
N SER A 151 31.85 -12.10 24.08
CA SER A 151 32.66 -13.31 23.90
C SER A 151 34.12 -12.96 23.59
N SER A 152 34.37 -11.98 22.71
CA SER A 152 35.72 -11.49 22.40
C SER A 152 36.42 -10.87 23.61
N PHE A 153 35.74 -10.02 24.39
CA PHE A 153 36.32 -9.45 25.63
C PHE A 153 36.65 -10.53 26.66
N ASN A 154 35.77 -11.52 26.83
CA ASN A 154 36.04 -12.64 27.73
C ASN A 154 37.24 -13.48 27.27
N SER A 155 37.34 -13.73 25.97
CA SER A 155 38.46 -14.45 25.35
C SER A 155 39.78 -13.71 25.50
N VAL A 156 39.78 -12.38 25.34
CA VAL A 156 40.95 -11.53 25.60
C VAL A 156 41.34 -11.57 27.06
N TYR A 157 40.40 -11.40 27.99
CA TYR A 157 40.66 -11.46 29.43
C TYR A 157 41.32 -12.79 29.84
N ILE A 158 40.75 -13.92 29.41
CA ILE A 158 41.29 -15.25 29.71
C ILE A 158 42.68 -15.43 29.09
N SER A 159 42.87 -14.99 27.85
CA SER A 159 44.15 -15.13 27.14
C SER A 159 45.24 -14.26 27.76
N LEU A 160 44.90 -13.03 28.17
CA LEU A 160 45.80 -12.11 28.85
C LEU A 160 46.20 -12.65 30.23
N LYS A 161 45.26 -13.23 30.97
CA LYS A 161 45.55 -13.89 32.24
C LYS A 161 46.50 -15.07 32.05
N LYS A 162 46.20 -15.96 31.10
CA LYS A 162 47.07 -17.09 30.74
C LYS A 162 48.45 -16.64 30.28
N LEU A 163 48.56 -15.49 29.61
CA LEU A 163 49.83 -14.91 29.20
C LEU A 163 50.62 -14.42 30.42
N SER A 164 49.98 -13.72 31.35
CA SER A 164 50.61 -13.29 32.61
C SER A 164 51.08 -14.46 33.46
N ASP A 165 50.22 -15.48 33.66
CA ASP A 165 50.52 -16.69 34.43
C ASP A 165 51.69 -17.47 33.81
N TYR A 166 51.71 -17.58 32.48
CA TYR A 166 52.79 -18.25 31.75
C TYR A 166 54.12 -17.52 31.94
N SER A 167 54.15 -16.19 31.79
CA SER A 167 55.36 -15.39 32.02
C SER A 167 55.86 -15.54 33.46
N MET A 168 54.97 -15.57 34.46
CA MET A 168 55.36 -15.79 35.85
C MET A 168 55.94 -17.19 36.08
N SER A 169 55.29 -18.22 35.54
CA SER A 169 55.76 -19.60 35.66
C SER A 169 57.15 -19.77 35.04
N GLN A 170 57.37 -19.19 33.85
CA GLN A 170 58.67 -19.20 33.19
C GLN A 170 59.71 -18.40 33.98
N SER A 171 59.34 -17.28 34.61
CA SER A 171 60.24 -16.55 35.51
C SER A 171 60.71 -17.41 36.67
N ILE A 172 59.80 -18.14 37.32
CA ILE A 172 60.12 -19.04 38.43
C ILE A 172 61.02 -20.19 37.97
N GLU A 173 60.73 -20.79 36.82
CA GLU A 173 61.54 -21.85 36.22
C GLU A 173 62.95 -21.37 35.89
N GLU A 174 63.07 -20.24 35.19
CA GLU A 174 64.36 -19.61 34.86
C GLU A 174 65.11 -19.14 36.11
N ARG A 175 64.44 -18.78 37.20
CA ARG A 175 65.07 -18.43 38.48
C ARG A 175 65.56 -19.66 39.26
N THR A 176 64.82 -20.78 39.18
CA THR A 176 65.09 -22.00 39.96
C THR A 176 66.14 -22.88 39.28
N TYR A 177 66.06 -23.00 37.96
CA TYR A 177 66.93 -23.87 37.15
C TYR A 177 67.93 -23.10 36.28
N GLY A 178 67.72 -21.79 36.06
CA GLY A 178 68.70 -20.96 35.37
C GLY A 178 69.87 -20.61 36.29
N GLY A 179 70.97 -21.35 36.14
CA GLY A 179 72.18 -21.19 36.95
C GLY A 179 73.35 -20.55 36.20
N THR A 180 74.31 -20.05 36.97
CA THR A 180 75.68 -19.76 36.52
C THR A 180 76.45 -21.06 36.27
N CYS A 181 77.52 -21.05 35.46
CA CYS A 181 78.36 -22.23 35.17
C CYS A 181 79.10 -22.85 36.38
N ASP A 182 78.73 -22.50 37.61
CA ASP A 182 79.36 -22.89 38.88
C ASP A 182 78.32 -23.59 39.75
N GLU A 183 78.48 -24.91 39.94
CA GLU A 183 77.55 -25.79 40.67
C GLU A 183 77.45 -25.46 42.17
N THR A 184 78.36 -24.64 42.71
CA THR A 184 78.44 -24.34 44.14
C THR A 184 77.66 -23.09 44.57
N LYS A 185 77.12 -22.31 43.62
CA LYS A 185 76.39 -21.06 43.89
C LYS A 185 74.88 -21.25 43.77
N ILE A 186 74.16 -20.69 44.73
CA ILE A 186 72.68 -20.62 44.69
C ILE A 186 72.28 -19.82 43.43
N PRO A 187 71.37 -20.34 42.58
CA PRO A 187 70.87 -19.62 41.42
C PRO A 187 70.31 -18.25 41.82
N THR A 188 70.89 -17.17 41.30
CA THR A 188 70.37 -15.81 41.44
C THR A 188 69.49 -15.45 40.24
N PRO A 189 68.41 -14.68 40.40
CA PRO A 189 67.55 -14.28 39.28
C PRO A 189 68.35 -13.64 38.14
N GLY A 190 68.43 -14.32 37.01
CA GLY A 190 69.11 -13.81 35.82
C GLY A 190 68.27 -12.77 35.06
N PRO A 191 68.87 -12.03 34.11
CA PRO A 191 68.16 -11.02 33.32
C PRO A 191 66.91 -11.54 32.59
N ARG A 192 66.90 -12.81 32.16
CA ARG A 192 65.71 -13.43 31.54
C ARG A 192 64.56 -13.57 32.55
N SER A 193 64.82 -14.16 33.73
CA SER A 193 63.80 -14.32 34.77
C SER A 193 63.20 -12.98 35.22
N ALA A 194 64.03 -11.93 35.32
CA ALA A 194 63.59 -10.57 35.65
C ALA A 194 62.72 -9.95 34.54
N LEU A 195 63.06 -10.17 33.26
CA LEU A 195 62.24 -9.75 32.13
C LEU A 195 60.86 -10.44 32.17
N ARG A 196 60.84 -11.75 32.40
CA ARG A 196 59.59 -12.54 32.50
C ARG A 196 58.70 -12.09 33.64
N GLU A 197 59.28 -11.77 34.80
CA GLU A 197 58.54 -11.24 35.94
C GLU A 197 57.94 -9.85 35.63
N ALA A 198 58.72 -8.98 34.98
CA ALA A 198 58.25 -7.67 34.55
C ALA A 198 57.12 -7.79 33.50
N GLU A 199 57.25 -8.69 32.54
CA GLU A 199 56.21 -9.01 31.55
C GLU A 199 54.93 -9.51 32.22
N SER A 200 55.04 -10.43 33.19
CA SER A 200 53.88 -10.92 33.95
C SER A 200 53.14 -9.79 34.65
N LYS A 201 53.86 -8.91 35.38
CA LYS A 201 53.28 -7.76 36.08
C LYS A 201 52.63 -6.77 35.11
N LEU A 202 53.27 -6.50 33.97
CA LEU A 202 52.73 -5.64 32.93
C LEU A 202 51.43 -6.21 32.35
N PHE A 203 51.39 -7.49 31.99
CA PHE A 203 50.18 -8.11 31.46
C PHE A 203 49.06 -8.19 32.51
N GLN A 204 49.43 -8.44 33.77
CA GLN A 204 48.50 -8.46 34.90
C GLN A 204 47.85 -7.08 35.14
N SER A 205 48.60 -5.97 34.97
CA SER A 205 48.07 -4.63 35.21
C SER A 205 46.94 -4.23 34.25
N HIS A 206 46.84 -4.87 33.08
CA HIS A 206 45.77 -4.60 32.11
C HIS A 206 44.50 -5.43 32.36
N LEU A 207 44.54 -6.46 33.22
CA LEU A 207 43.38 -7.33 33.45
C LEU A 207 42.19 -6.61 34.09
N SER A 208 42.43 -5.68 35.02
CA SER A 208 41.36 -4.92 35.67
C SER A 208 40.61 -4.05 34.67
N SER A 209 41.34 -3.41 33.75
CA SER A 209 40.71 -2.58 32.72
C SER A 209 39.86 -3.41 31.77
N PHE A 210 40.34 -4.59 31.37
CA PHE A 210 39.56 -5.50 30.51
C PHE A 210 38.35 -6.11 31.22
N ASP A 211 38.45 -6.38 32.53
CA ASP A 211 37.31 -6.83 33.32
C ASP A 211 36.23 -5.75 33.43
N GLU A 212 36.63 -4.48 33.62
CA GLU A 212 35.71 -3.34 33.61
C GLU A 212 35.01 -3.18 32.25
N LEU A 213 35.76 -3.28 31.15
CA LEU A 213 35.20 -3.22 29.79
C LEU A 213 34.20 -4.36 29.55
N LYS A 214 34.53 -5.58 29.95
CA LYS A 214 33.63 -6.74 29.89
C LYS A 214 32.32 -6.48 30.64
N MET A 215 32.39 -5.93 31.84
CA MET A 215 31.21 -5.61 32.65
C MET A 215 30.35 -4.50 32.06
N LYS A 216 30.97 -3.48 31.44
CA LYS A 216 30.25 -2.43 30.70
C LYS A 216 29.44 -3.01 29.54
N ILE A 217 30.07 -3.86 28.72
CA ILE A 217 29.38 -4.52 27.60
C ILE A 217 28.25 -5.43 28.07
N LEU A 218 28.46 -6.19 29.14
CA LEU A 218 27.42 -7.03 29.74
C LEU A 218 26.21 -6.20 30.20
N THR A 219 26.47 -5.03 30.80
CA THR A 219 25.41 -4.11 31.25
C THR A 219 24.61 -3.57 30.07
N GLU A 220 25.28 -3.07 29.02
CA GLU A 220 24.61 -2.56 27.82
C GLU A 220 23.81 -3.67 27.11
N THR A 221 24.36 -4.88 27.04
CA THR A 221 23.66 -6.06 26.48
C THR A 221 22.38 -6.35 27.25
N SER A 222 22.40 -6.26 28.58
CA SER A 222 21.20 -6.46 29.39
C SER A 222 20.17 -5.36 29.18
N ILE A 223 20.59 -4.12 28.94
CA ILE A 223 19.69 -3.00 28.65
C ILE A 223 19.00 -3.20 27.30
N ILE A 224 19.75 -3.53 26.24
CA ILE A 224 19.19 -3.82 24.92
C ILE A 224 18.24 -5.03 24.97
N LYS A 225 18.60 -6.09 25.69
CA LYS A 225 17.70 -7.24 25.92
C LYS A 225 16.39 -6.83 26.59
N LYS A 226 16.46 -5.92 27.56
CA LYS A 226 15.26 -5.41 28.23
C LYS A 226 14.40 -4.57 27.28
N MET A 227 15.01 -3.69 26.48
CA MET A 227 14.30 -2.92 25.45
C MET A 227 13.56 -3.82 24.46
N LEU A 228 14.16 -4.93 24.05
CA LEU A 228 13.52 -5.90 23.17
C LEU A 228 12.27 -6.54 23.79
N ILE A 229 12.27 -6.79 25.10
CA ILE A 229 11.16 -7.43 25.83
C ILE A 229 10.05 -6.42 26.13
N ASP A 230 10.41 -5.19 26.51
CA ASP A 230 9.48 -4.18 26.98
C ASP A 230 8.81 -3.40 25.84
N PHE A 231 9.30 -3.54 24.60
CA PHE A 231 8.83 -2.78 23.44
C PHE A 231 7.36 -3.08 23.05
N ASP A 232 6.53 -2.03 23.02
CA ASP A 232 5.16 -2.04 22.50
C ASP A 232 4.98 -1.00 21.37
N PRO A 233 4.81 -1.44 20.11
CA PRO A 233 4.68 -0.56 18.94
C PRO A 233 3.45 0.37 18.98
N LYS A 234 2.49 0.11 19.86
CA LYS A 234 1.26 0.93 19.99
C LYS A 234 1.38 2.03 21.03
N ARG A 235 2.36 1.95 21.94
CA ARG A 235 2.51 2.84 23.08
C ARG A 235 3.80 3.63 23.03
N ASP A 236 4.84 3.03 22.46
CA ASP A 236 6.18 3.60 22.49
C ASP A 236 6.39 4.60 21.36
N ASP A 237 7.20 5.61 21.68
CA ASP A 237 7.65 6.62 20.74
C ASP A 237 8.88 6.09 19.99
N ILE A 238 8.68 5.68 18.74
CA ILE A 238 9.70 5.03 17.91
C ILE A 238 10.91 5.94 17.69
N GLU A 239 10.71 7.25 17.54
CA GLU A 239 11.79 8.21 17.32
C GLU A 239 12.67 8.31 18.57
N LYS A 240 12.07 8.40 19.77
CA LYS A 240 12.81 8.39 21.03
C LYS A 240 13.54 7.07 21.27
N LEU A 241 12.91 5.95 20.94
CA LEU A 241 13.54 4.64 21.06
C LEU A 241 14.75 4.51 20.12
N GLU A 242 14.62 4.97 18.88
CA GLU A 242 15.72 5.01 17.91
C GLU A 242 16.88 5.85 18.43
N GLU A 243 16.60 7.05 18.94
CA GLU A 243 17.62 7.93 19.51
C GLU A 243 18.31 7.28 20.72
N GLU A 244 17.55 6.65 21.62
CA GLU A 244 18.10 5.98 22.80
C GLU A 244 19.01 4.82 22.41
N VAL A 245 18.58 3.96 21.47
CA VAL A 245 19.35 2.81 21.00
C VAL A 245 20.60 3.27 20.25
N ASN A 246 20.48 4.25 19.35
CA ASN A 246 21.62 4.77 18.60
C ASN A 246 22.64 5.50 19.50
N SER A 247 22.18 6.17 20.55
CA SER A 247 23.05 6.77 21.57
C SER A 247 23.87 5.69 22.31
N LYS A 248 23.23 4.57 22.67
CA LYS A 248 23.91 3.40 23.26
C LYS A 248 24.91 2.77 22.30
N ILE A 249 24.51 2.52 21.05
CA ILE A 249 25.39 2.00 20.00
C ILE A 249 26.61 2.91 19.82
N ALA A 250 26.41 4.23 19.79
CA ALA A 250 27.51 5.19 19.70
C ALA A 250 28.44 5.12 20.92
N HIS A 251 27.89 4.97 22.14
CA HIS A 251 28.67 4.77 23.35
C HIS A 251 29.50 3.48 23.30
N ILE A 252 28.92 2.36 22.89
CA ILE A 252 29.60 1.07 22.72
C ILE A 252 30.70 1.16 21.64
N ASN A 253 30.40 1.78 20.50
CA ASN A 253 31.38 1.96 19.43
C ASN A 253 32.56 2.87 19.84
N ARG A 254 32.36 3.81 20.77
CA ARG A 254 33.46 4.57 21.38
C ARG A 254 34.33 3.69 22.26
N ILE A 255 33.73 2.75 23.00
CA ILE A 255 34.49 1.74 23.76
C ILE A 255 35.38 0.95 22.81
N PHE A 256 34.83 0.42 21.71
CA PHE A 256 35.57 -0.40 20.74
C PHE A 256 36.75 0.34 20.08
N ARG A 257 36.72 1.66 20.04
CA ARG A 257 37.75 2.50 19.39
C ARG A 257 38.69 3.19 20.37
N GLY A 258 38.50 3.02 21.68
CA GLY A 258 39.14 3.84 22.70
C GLY A 258 39.96 3.05 23.72
N GLY A 259 40.79 3.80 24.47
CA GLY A 259 41.47 3.31 25.67
C GLY A 259 42.31 2.06 25.45
N GLU A 260 42.13 1.09 26.34
CA GLU A 260 42.92 -0.14 26.45
C GLU A 260 42.85 -1.04 25.22
N ILE A 261 41.75 -0.99 24.46
CA ILE A 261 41.59 -1.78 23.23
C ILE A 261 42.62 -1.37 22.17
N THR A 262 42.96 -0.09 22.10
CA THR A 262 43.96 0.44 21.16
C THR A 262 45.38 0.44 21.73
N LEU A 263 45.51 0.48 23.06
CA LEU A 263 46.78 0.52 23.77
C LEU A 263 47.41 -0.86 23.90
N LEU A 264 46.62 -1.87 24.33
CA LEU A 264 47.11 -3.21 24.63
C LEU A 264 47.82 -3.85 23.43
N PRO A 265 47.28 -3.84 22.19
CA PRO A 265 47.98 -4.38 21.03
C PRO A 265 49.36 -3.74 20.80
N LYS A 266 49.49 -2.43 21.02
CA LYS A 266 50.76 -1.70 20.86
C LYS A 266 51.78 -2.10 21.93
N ILE A 267 51.31 -2.33 23.16
CA ILE A 267 52.15 -2.82 24.25
C ILE A 267 52.59 -4.25 23.95
N LEU A 268 51.66 -5.15 23.65
CA LEU A 268 51.96 -6.56 23.37
C LEU A 268 52.88 -6.72 22.14
N ALA A 269 52.74 -5.88 21.11
CA ALA A 269 53.62 -5.90 19.94
C ALA A 269 55.11 -5.71 20.28
N LYS A 270 55.45 -4.93 21.32
CA LYS A 270 56.83 -4.77 21.79
C LYS A 270 57.42 -6.04 22.42
N HIS A 271 56.56 -6.96 22.85
CA HIS A 271 56.92 -8.22 23.48
C HIS A 271 56.71 -9.44 22.57
N ASN A 272 56.47 -9.21 21.27
CA ASN A 272 56.11 -10.25 20.30
C ASN A 272 57.26 -10.55 19.32
N GLY A 273 57.42 -11.83 18.95
CA GLY A 273 58.26 -12.27 17.84
C GLY A 273 59.69 -11.73 17.87
N THR A 274 60.12 -11.08 16.78
CA THR A 274 61.49 -10.60 16.59
C THR A 274 61.89 -9.48 17.55
N GLN A 275 60.93 -8.74 18.12
CA GLN A 275 61.22 -7.70 19.12
C GLN A 275 61.83 -8.31 20.39
N ARG A 276 61.51 -9.58 20.68
CA ARG A 276 62.08 -10.32 21.81
C ARG A 276 63.57 -10.67 21.66
N MET A 277 64.15 -10.46 20.47
CA MET A 277 65.57 -10.72 20.22
C MET A 277 66.48 -9.64 20.82
N SER A 278 65.94 -8.47 21.17
CA SER A 278 66.69 -7.36 21.75
C SER A 278 65.83 -6.61 22.79
N MET A 279 65.69 -7.19 23.98
CA MET A 279 64.93 -6.63 25.10
C MET A 279 65.86 -6.15 26.20
N GLU A 280 65.57 -5.02 26.84
CA GLU A 280 66.34 -4.53 27.98
C GLU A 280 65.87 -5.20 29.28
N SER A 281 66.81 -5.75 30.06
CA SER A 281 66.56 -6.27 31.40
C SER A 281 67.79 -6.12 32.30
N LEU A 282 67.60 -5.61 33.52
CA LEU A 282 68.68 -5.31 34.47
C LEU A 282 69.83 -4.49 33.84
N GLY A 283 69.49 -3.52 32.98
CA GLY A 283 70.45 -2.66 32.28
C GLY A 283 71.26 -3.34 31.17
N ARG A 284 70.82 -4.51 30.68
CA ARG A 284 71.47 -5.24 29.58
C ARG A 284 70.46 -5.61 28.50
N ASN A 285 70.88 -5.56 27.24
CA ASN A 285 70.10 -6.11 26.13
C ASN A 285 70.25 -7.64 26.10
N ILE A 286 69.13 -8.33 26.12
CA ILE A 286 69.03 -9.79 26.10
C ILE A 286 68.15 -10.27 24.96
N SER A 287 68.52 -11.43 24.41
CA SER A 287 67.69 -12.19 23.48
C SER A 287 66.91 -13.26 24.25
N CYS A 288 65.59 -13.17 24.17
CA CYS A 288 64.65 -14.07 24.86
C CYS A 288 63.49 -14.48 23.92
N PRO A 289 63.78 -15.22 22.83
CA PRO A 289 62.76 -15.70 21.93
C PRO A 289 61.80 -16.65 22.66
N ASP A 290 60.50 -16.46 22.46
CA ASP A 290 59.47 -17.32 23.03
C ASP A 290 58.27 -17.41 22.08
N SER A 291 58.10 -18.58 21.47
CA SER A 291 57.01 -18.84 20.53
C SER A 291 55.65 -18.94 21.21
N GLN A 292 55.59 -19.36 22.48
CA GLN A 292 54.33 -19.48 23.23
C GLN A 292 53.80 -18.11 23.64
N ILE A 293 54.67 -17.18 24.08
CA ILE A 293 54.28 -15.78 24.28
C ILE A 293 53.79 -15.18 22.98
N SER A 294 54.54 -15.37 21.89
CA SER A 294 54.18 -14.81 20.59
C SER A 294 52.82 -15.32 20.11
N LEU A 295 52.56 -16.62 20.25
CA LEU A 295 51.27 -17.23 19.92
C LEU A 295 50.13 -16.63 20.75
N LYS A 296 50.29 -16.54 22.08
CA LYS A 296 49.27 -15.96 22.97
C LYS A 296 48.98 -14.49 22.66
N ILE A 297 50.02 -13.71 22.35
CA ILE A 297 49.88 -12.30 21.95
C ILE A 297 49.13 -12.19 20.62
N ASN A 298 49.44 -13.05 19.65
CA ASN A 298 48.74 -13.07 18.37
C ASN A 298 47.26 -13.40 18.55
N THR A 299 46.92 -14.41 19.36
CA THR A 299 45.52 -14.74 19.69
C THR A 299 44.79 -13.58 20.37
N ILE A 300 45.43 -12.87 21.30
CA ILE A 300 44.84 -11.67 21.92
C ILE A 300 44.58 -10.59 20.86
N SER A 301 45.55 -10.35 19.97
CA SER A 301 45.44 -9.34 18.92
C SER A 301 44.35 -9.67 17.90
N GLU A 302 44.22 -10.95 17.50
CA GLU A 302 43.16 -11.44 16.62
C GLU A 302 41.77 -11.22 17.24
N ASN A 303 41.59 -11.57 18.52
CA ASN A 303 40.32 -11.36 19.22
C ASN A 303 39.97 -9.86 19.33
N LEU A 304 40.96 -8.99 19.55
CA LEU A 304 40.71 -7.54 19.58
C LEU A 304 40.37 -7.00 18.18
N ASN A 305 41.02 -7.49 17.13
CA ASN A 305 40.75 -7.11 15.75
C ASN A 305 39.40 -7.63 15.24
N SER A 306 38.86 -8.67 15.87
CA SER A 306 37.53 -9.22 15.55
C SER A 306 36.37 -8.33 16.01
N LEU A 307 36.64 -7.31 16.85
CA LEU A 307 35.61 -6.39 17.32
C LEU A 307 35.12 -5.51 16.18
N THR A 308 33.92 -5.81 15.67
CA THR A 308 33.26 -5.02 14.63
C THR A 308 32.40 -3.91 15.26
N PRO A 309 32.45 -2.68 14.74
CA PRO A 309 31.52 -1.64 15.15
C PRO A 309 30.08 -2.04 14.85
N LEU A 310 29.20 -1.80 15.82
CA LEU A 310 27.76 -2.00 15.65
C LEU A 310 27.22 -0.94 14.69
N LYS A 311 26.31 -1.34 13.80
CA LYS A 311 25.61 -0.41 12.90
C LYS A 311 24.52 0.31 13.67
N ASN A 312 24.28 1.57 13.31
CA ASN A 312 23.11 2.30 13.81
C ASN A 312 21.84 1.65 13.27
N VAL A 313 20.78 1.73 14.06
CA VAL A 313 19.44 1.27 13.70
C VAL A 313 18.64 2.43 13.11
N THR A 314 17.71 2.10 12.22
CA THR A 314 16.73 3.05 11.67
C THR A 314 15.38 2.37 11.73
N PHE A 315 14.60 2.70 12.75
CA PHE A 315 13.32 2.03 12.99
C PHE A 315 12.23 2.60 12.08
N PHE A 316 11.33 1.72 11.68
CA PHE A 316 10.15 2.13 10.94
C PHE A 316 9.13 2.76 11.90
N ASP A 317 8.81 4.02 11.69
CA ASP A 317 7.71 4.71 12.37
C ASP A 317 6.45 4.74 11.49
N ALA A 318 5.40 4.08 11.96
CA ALA A 318 4.09 4.04 11.29
C ALA A 318 3.37 5.40 11.27
N ASN A 319 3.78 6.33 12.13
CA ASN A 319 3.26 7.69 12.19
C ASN A 319 4.03 8.64 11.26
N ASN A 320 5.28 8.31 10.92
CA ASN A 320 6.07 9.04 9.96
C ASN A 320 5.55 8.80 8.54
N GLN A 321 4.95 9.84 7.95
CA GLN A 321 4.30 9.75 6.65
C GLN A 321 5.27 9.43 5.52
N GLN A 322 6.50 9.96 5.54
CA GLN A 322 7.46 9.72 4.48
C GLN A 322 7.87 8.24 4.43
N GLN A 323 8.17 7.65 5.59
CA GLN A 323 8.52 6.24 5.69
C GLN A 323 7.34 5.34 5.31
N LEU A 324 6.12 5.69 5.76
CA LEU A 324 4.90 4.97 5.39
C LEU A 324 4.69 4.95 3.87
N ILE A 325 4.92 6.08 3.20
CA ILE A 325 4.81 6.21 1.73
C ILE A 325 5.84 5.36 1.02
N GLU A 326 7.11 5.50 1.40
CA GLU A 326 8.20 4.75 0.79
C GLU A 326 7.96 3.24 0.93
N ARG A 327 7.52 2.81 2.11
CA ARG A 327 7.15 1.42 2.35
C ARG A 327 5.96 0.98 1.48
N THR A 328 4.90 1.78 1.42
CA THR A 328 3.71 1.55 0.59
C THR A 328 4.11 1.37 -0.87
N ILE A 329 4.96 2.25 -1.41
CA ILE A 329 5.47 2.15 -2.79
C ILE A 329 6.29 0.86 -2.98
N ASN A 330 7.17 0.53 -2.03
CA ASN A 330 7.99 -0.69 -2.10
C ASN A 330 7.12 -1.97 -2.10
N VAL A 331 6.06 -2.00 -1.29
CA VAL A 331 5.10 -3.12 -1.28
C VAL A 331 4.34 -3.20 -2.60
N LEU A 332 3.94 -2.07 -3.19
CA LEU A 332 3.25 -2.04 -4.48
C LEU A 332 4.16 -2.54 -5.62
N LEU A 333 5.42 -2.09 -5.63
CA LEU A 333 6.41 -2.53 -6.61
C LEU A 333 6.63 -4.05 -6.51
N ALA A 334 6.69 -4.61 -5.30
CA ALA A 334 6.86 -6.05 -5.07
C ALA A 334 5.75 -6.95 -5.65
N ILE A 335 4.59 -6.40 -5.99
CA ILE A 335 3.50 -7.15 -6.63
C ILE A 335 3.65 -7.15 -8.16
N ILE A 336 4.35 -6.17 -8.73
CA ILE A 336 4.53 -6.06 -10.17
C ILE A 336 5.54 -7.13 -10.60
N PRO A 337 5.16 -8.09 -11.46
CA PRO A 337 5.98 -9.28 -11.79
C PRO A 337 7.29 -8.97 -12.53
N PHE A 338 7.50 -7.73 -12.95
CA PHE A 338 8.72 -7.25 -13.61
C PHE A 338 9.75 -6.65 -12.64
N THR A 339 9.46 -6.65 -11.33
CA THR A 339 10.38 -6.19 -10.30
C THR A 339 11.09 -7.38 -9.65
N ASN A 340 12.37 -7.23 -9.31
CA ASN A 340 13.17 -8.27 -8.63
C ASN A 340 12.80 -8.42 -7.13
N THR A 341 11.70 -7.82 -6.69
CA THR A 341 11.23 -7.84 -5.30
C THR A 341 10.25 -9.00 -5.10
N HIS A 342 10.62 -9.96 -4.27
CA HIS A 342 9.80 -11.14 -3.99
C HIS A 342 9.08 -11.02 -2.65
N VAL A 343 7.86 -11.56 -2.60
CA VAL A 343 7.07 -11.66 -1.38
C VAL A 343 7.62 -12.82 -0.56
N VAL A 344 8.07 -12.53 0.64
CA VAL A 344 8.67 -13.50 1.57
C VAL A 344 7.60 -13.99 2.54
N ALA A 345 7.65 -15.29 2.86
CA ALA A 345 6.80 -15.86 3.90
C ALA A 345 7.26 -15.35 5.28
N ILE A 346 6.33 -15.21 6.23
CA ILE A 346 6.62 -14.59 7.54
C ILE A 346 7.74 -15.34 8.30
N ASP A 347 7.83 -16.66 8.11
CA ASP A 347 8.84 -17.56 8.68
C ASP A 347 10.22 -17.46 8.02
N LYS A 348 10.34 -16.74 6.89
CA LYS A 348 11.59 -16.59 6.12
C LYS A 348 12.10 -15.15 6.05
N VAL A 349 11.52 -14.25 6.82
CA VAL A 349 11.95 -12.85 6.88
C VAL A 349 13.37 -12.78 7.41
N SER A 350 14.27 -12.18 6.62
CA SER A 350 15.70 -12.07 6.94
C SER A 350 16.18 -10.62 6.93
N SER A 351 15.54 -9.77 6.13
CA SER A 351 15.80 -8.33 6.08
C SER A 351 14.68 -7.53 6.76
N PRO A 352 15.01 -6.43 7.47
CA PRO A 352 14.03 -5.48 7.99
C PRO A 352 13.13 -4.84 6.92
N THR A 353 13.49 -4.96 5.64
CA THR A 353 12.77 -4.40 4.48
C THR A 353 11.96 -5.43 3.69
N ASP A 354 11.97 -6.71 4.07
CA ASP A 354 11.25 -7.76 3.32
C ASP A 354 9.74 -7.49 3.27
N VAL A 355 9.14 -7.69 2.09
CA VAL A 355 7.69 -7.58 1.88
C VAL A 355 7.04 -8.92 2.17
N THR A 356 6.01 -8.90 3.03
CA THR A 356 5.33 -10.11 3.50
C THR A 356 3.90 -10.23 2.99
N GLN A 357 3.30 -11.41 3.12
CA GLN A 357 1.91 -11.62 2.73
C GLN A 357 0.91 -10.74 3.51
N SER A 358 1.22 -10.36 4.76
CA SER A 358 0.38 -9.43 5.53
C SER A 358 0.38 -8.02 4.95
N ASP A 359 1.46 -7.60 4.28
CA ASP A 359 1.55 -6.31 3.59
C ASP A 359 0.65 -6.27 2.33
N ILE A 360 0.48 -7.41 1.65
CA ILE A 360 -0.32 -7.54 0.43
C ILE A 360 -1.82 -7.53 0.72
N LYS A 361 -2.24 -8.02 1.89
CA LYS A 361 -3.67 -8.06 2.26
C LYS A 361 -4.31 -6.66 2.23
N ALA A 362 -3.56 -5.63 2.63
CA ALA A 362 -4.03 -4.25 2.59
C ALA A 362 -4.26 -3.75 1.15
N ILE A 363 -3.42 -4.16 0.19
CA ILE A 363 -3.61 -3.85 -1.24
C ILE A 363 -4.86 -4.56 -1.77
N GLY A 364 -5.02 -5.84 -1.42
CA GLY A 364 -6.18 -6.64 -1.81
C GLY A 364 -7.50 -5.99 -1.38
N LEU A 365 -7.57 -5.43 -0.16
CA LEU A 365 -8.74 -4.71 0.33
C LEU A 365 -9.06 -3.44 -0.49
N GLY A 366 -8.05 -2.63 -0.80
CA GLY A 366 -8.23 -1.43 -1.64
C GLY A 366 -8.75 -1.79 -3.04
N PHE A 367 -8.12 -2.77 -3.67
CA PHE A 367 -8.53 -3.25 -4.99
C PHE A 367 -9.95 -3.85 -4.99
N LEU A 368 -10.31 -4.59 -3.94
CA LEU A 368 -11.60 -5.28 -3.85
C LEU A 368 -12.79 -4.31 -3.77
N VAL A 369 -12.65 -3.18 -3.09
CA VAL A 369 -13.69 -2.13 -3.05
C VAL A 369 -13.92 -1.55 -4.45
N ASP A 370 -12.86 -1.14 -5.14
CA ASP A 370 -12.96 -0.58 -6.49
C ASP A 370 -13.42 -1.61 -7.53
N PHE A 371 -12.99 -2.87 -7.38
CA PHE A 371 -13.48 -3.98 -8.19
C PHE A 371 -14.98 -4.20 -8.03
N PHE A 372 -15.52 -4.10 -6.81
CA PHE A 372 -16.97 -4.18 -6.61
C PHE A 372 -17.70 -2.98 -7.22
N ILE A 373 -17.15 -1.77 -7.15
CA ILE A 373 -17.71 -0.61 -7.85
C ILE A 373 -17.81 -0.91 -9.35
N PHE A 374 -16.73 -1.41 -9.96
CA PHE A 374 -16.73 -1.81 -11.36
C PHE A 374 -17.78 -2.88 -11.66
N PHE A 375 -17.79 -3.98 -10.89
CA PHE A 375 -18.70 -5.10 -11.10
C PHE A 375 -20.17 -4.69 -10.98
N PHE A 376 -20.55 -3.99 -9.91
CA PHE A 376 -21.93 -3.53 -9.71
C PHE A 376 -22.34 -2.44 -10.71
N THR A 377 -21.41 -1.59 -11.15
CA THR A 377 -21.72 -0.61 -12.20
C THR A 377 -21.98 -1.29 -13.55
N ILE A 378 -21.25 -2.36 -13.88
CA ILE A 378 -21.52 -3.16 -15.09
C ILE A 378 -22.83 -3.95 -14.96
N LEU A 379 -23.10 -4.55 -13.81
CA LEU A 379 -24.39 -5.22 -13.58
C LEU A 379 -25.57 -4.23 -13.64
N ALA A 380 -25.39 -3.00 -13.16
CA ALA A 380 -26.38 -1.94 -13.31
C ALA A 380 -26.59 -1.50 -14.77
N LYS A 381 -25.64 -1.83 -15.67
CA LYS A 381 -25.73 -1.52 -17.10
C LYS A 381 -26.47 -2.56 -17.93
N ASP A 382 -26.85 -3.71 -17.38
CA ASP A 382 -27.77 -4.60 -18.09
C ASP A 382 -29.04 -3.83 -18.48
N PRO A 383 -29.54 -4.06 -19.70
CA PRO A 383 -29.98 -2.97 -20.53
C PRO A 383 -31.27 -2.39 -19.95
N TYR A 384 -31.16 -1.20 -19.36
CA TYR A 384 -32.24 -0.22 -19.33
C TYR A 384 -32.61 0.29 -20.75
N ARG A 385 -32.33 -0.48 -21.83
CA ARG A 385 -33.39 -0.67 -22.83
C ARG A 385 -34.49 -1.42 -22.07
N ALA A 386 -35.34 -0.68 -21.36
CA ALA A 386 -36.71 -1.13 -21.21
C ALA A 386 -37.09 -1.56 -22.64
N ARG A 387 -37.24 -2.88 -22.86
CA ARG A 387 -37.73 -3.41 -24.12
C ARG A 387 -39.12 -2.81 -24.25
N PHE A 388 -39.19 -1.60 -24.82
CA PHE A 388 -40.44 -0.93 -25.14
C PHE A 388 -41.24 -1.83 -26.07
N PHE A 389 -40.54 -2.73 -26.77
CA PHE A 389 -41.00 -3.65 -27.76
C PHE A 389 -40.60 -5.08 -27.37
N THR A 390 -41.56 -6.00 -27.40
CA THR A 390 -41.27 -7.44 -27.40
C THR A 390 -40.61 -7.83 -28.74
N GLU A 391 -39.84 -8.92 -28.76
CA GLU A 391 -39.19 -9.39 -30.00
C GLU A 391 -40.19 -9.57 -31.16
N ASP A 392 -41.40 -10.05 -30.84
CA ASP A 392 -42.49 -10.19 -31.81
C ASP A 392 -42.96 -8.84 -32.36
N SER A 393 -43.07 -7.82 -31.52
CA SER A 393 -43.43 -6.47 -31.98
C SER A 393 -42.37 -5.88 -32.90
N ILE A 394 -41.07 -6.09 -32.62
CA ILE A 394 -39.97 -5.62 -33.47
C ILE A 394 -39.99 -6.35 -34.83
N LYS A 395 -40.20 -7.68 -34.85
CA LYS A 395 -40.37 -8.46 -36.08
C LYS A 395 -41.55 -7.97 -36.92
N GLN A 396 -42.65 -7.60 -36.27
CA GLN A 396 -43.80 -7.04 -36.97
C GLN A 396 -43.49 -5.65 -37.55
N TYR A 397 -42.83 -4.76 -36.79
CA TYR A 397 -42.39 -3.46 -37.32
C TYR A 397 -41.39 -3.58 -38.47
N LEU A 398 -40.52 -4.60 -38.45
CA LEU A 398 -39.64 -4.94 -39.57
C LEU A 398 -40.45 -5.36 -40.82
N ARG A 399 -41.49 -6.18 -40.68
CA ARG A 399 -42.38 -6.59 -41.80
C ARG A 399 -43.10 -5.40 -42.45
N HIS A 400 -43.45 -4.37 -41.66
CA HIS A 400 -44.11 -3.17 -42.18
C HIS A 400 -43.15 -2.15 -42.81
N ASP A 401 -41.85 -2.45 -42.89
CA ASP A 401 -40.87 -1.58 -43.53
C ASP A 401 -40.88 -0.15 -42.94
N VAL A 402 -41.13 -0.03 -41.62
CA VAL A 402 -41.42 1.22 -40.90
C VAL A 402 -40.44 2.34 -41.26
N ARG A 403 -39.14 2.02 -41.31
CA ARG A 403 -38.10 2.99 -41.66
C ARG A 403 -38.29 3.59 -43.05
N ARG A 404 -38.66 2.78 -44.05
CA ARG A 404 -38.87 3.23 -45.43
C ARG A 404 -40.17 4.01 -45.56
N VAL A 405 -41.25 3.52 -44.93
CA VAL A 405 -42.58 4.14 -45.01
C VAL A 405 -42.63 5.49 -44.29
N LEU A 406 -42.03 5.60 -43.10
CA LEU A 406 -42.07 6.82 -42.28
C LEU A 406 -41.02 7.86 -42.67
N LYS A 407 -39.95 7.50 -43.41
CA LYS A 407 -38.85 8.43 -43.74
C LYS A 407 -39.32 9.76 -44.35
N MET A 408 -40.37 9.71 -45.17
CA MET A 408 -40.92 10.90 -45.85
C MET A 408 -41.82 11.75 -44.96
N PHE A 409 -42.27 11.22 -43.82
CA PHE A 409 -43.25 11.86 -42.93
C PHE A 409 -42.67 12.25 -41.57
N VAL A 410 -41.45 11.79 -41.23
CA VAL A 410 -40.77 12.12 -39.96
C VAL A 410 -39.91 13.37 -40.13
N PHE A 411 -40.21 14.37 -39.31
CA PHE A 411 -39.54 15.65 -39.23
C PHE A 411 -38.87 15.77 -37.86
N GLU A 412 -37.58 16.12 -37.86
CA GLU A 412 -36.84 16.36 -36.63
C GLU A 412 -36.99 17.82 -36.24
N SER A 413 -37.47 18.04 -35.02
CA SER A 413 -37.38 19.32 -34.30
C SER A 413 -36.32 19.21 -33.21
N HIS A 414 -35.91 20.35 -32.66
CA HIS A 414 -34.85 20.43 -31.66
C HIS A 414 -35.11 19.54 -30.42
N PHE A 415 -36.38 19.30 -30.07
CA PHE A 415 -36.77 18.55 -28.86
C PHE A 415 -37.68 17.34 -29.12
N SER A 416 -38.16 17.10 -30.34
CA SER A 416 -39.05 15.97 -30.64
C SER A 416 -39.07 15.59 -32.11
N TYR A 417 -39.49 14.36 -32.40
CA TYR A 417 -39.88 13.97 -33.76
C TYR A 417 -41.35 14.31 -33.98
N HIS A 418 -41.66 14.93 -35.12
CA HIS A 418 -43.02 15.15 -35.59
C HIS A 418 -43.29 14.26 -36.78
N LEU A 419 -44.44 13.60 -36.77
CA LEU A 419 -44.93 12.83 -37.91
C LEU A 419 -46.05 13.65 -38.56
N ILE A 420 -45.79 14.15 -39.76
CA ILE A 420 -46.71 15.04 -40.50
C ILE A 420 -47.25 14.27 -41.69
N ILE A 421 -48.55 14.01 -41.69
CA ILE A 421 -49.19 13.13 -42.68
C ILE A 421 -50.34 13.87 -43.36
N PRO A 422 -50.38 13.92 -44.70
CA PRO A 422 -51.46 14.56 -45.42
C PRO A 422 -52.77 13.77 -45.30
N ASN A 423 -53.88 14.46 -45.03
CA ASN A 423 -55.20 13.87 -44.83
C ASN A 423 -55.77 13.14 -46.06
N GLN A 424 -55.38 13.55 -47.27
CA GLN A 424 -55.93 13.01 -48.51
C GLN A 424 -55.23 11.74 -48.99
N ARG A 425 -54.08 11.37 -48.40
CA ARG A 425 -53.28 10.21 -48.84
C ARG A 425 -53.58 9.00 -47.98
N LYS A 426 -54.56 8.18 -48.41
CA LYS A 426 -54.78 6.86 -47.80
C LYS A 426 -53.65 5.91 -48.19
N ASN A 427 -52.88 5.45 -47.22
CA ASN A 427 -51.89 4.40 -47.38
C ASN A 427 -52.10 3.40 -46.24
N ASP A 428 -52.62 2.23 -46.58
CA ASP A 428 -53.02 1.21 -45.60
C ASP A 428 -51.86 0.79 -44.68
N LYS A 429 -50.63 0.73 -45.23
CA LYS A 429 -49.42 0.43 -44.44
C LYS A 429 -49.10 1.54 -43.43
N LEU A 430 -49.31 2.80 -43.81
CA LEU A 430 -49.07 3.93 -42.93
C LEU A 430 -50.09 3.98 -41.79
N GLU A 431 -51.38 3.72 -42.09
CA GLU A 431 -52.42 3.67 -41.06
C GLU A 431 -52.21 2.52 -40.06
N GLU A 432 -51.75 1.36 -40.54
CA GLU A 432 -51.41 0.24 -39.65
C GLU A 432 -50.24 0.60 -38.70
N ILE A 433 -49.17 1.21 -39.23
CA ILE A 433 -48.03 1.67 -38.43
C ILE A 433 -48.48 2.71 -37.39
N LEU A 434 -49.32 3.68 -37.78
CA LEU A 434 -49.86 4.69 -36.88
C LEU A 434 -50.70 4.10 -35.76
N THR A 435 -51.54 3.11 -36.09
CA THR A 435 -52.40 2.42 -35.13
C THR A 435 -51.54 1.70 -34.09
N ARG A 436 -50.50 1.00 -34.52
CA ARG A 436 -49.57 0.32 -33.62
C ARG A 436 -48.74 1.28 -32.78
N PHE A 437 -48.22 2.34 -33.38
CA PHE A 437 -47.52 3.39 -32.64
C PHE A 437 -48.42 4.07 -31.60
N LYS A 438 -49.73 4.14 -31.84
CA LYS A 438 -50.70 4.60 -30.85
C LYS A 438 -50.91 3.57 -29.73
N LEU A 439 -51.01 2.28 -30.06
CA LEU A 439 -51.10 1.18 -29.07
C LEU A 439 -49.85 1.13 -28.16
N ASP A 440 -48.67 1.32 -28.72
CA ASP A 440 -47.38 1.30 -27.99
C ASP A 440 -47.08 2.64 -27.30
N ASN A 441 -48.04 3.58 -27.29
CA ASN A 441 -47.89 4.92 -26.72
C ASN A 441 -46.63 5.63 -27.23
N MET A 442 -46.35 5.54 -28.53
CA MET A 442 -45.26 6.23 -29.21
C MET A 442 -45.68 7.55 -29.84
N LEU A 443 -46.98 7.71 -30.14
CA LEU A 443 -47.52 8.89 -30.81
C LEU A 443 -48.57 9.59 -29.94
N THR A 444 -48.57 10.92 -30.02
CA THR A 444 -49.62 11.78 -29.47
C THR A 444 -50.09 12.71 -30.59
N LEU A 445 -51.41 12.80 -30.82
CA LEU A 445 -51.95 13.71 -31.82
C LEU A 445 -51.84 15.14 -31.28
N VAL A 446 -51.12 16.00 -31.99
CA VAL A 446 -50.91 17.41 -31.61
C VAL A 446 -51.86 18.33 -32.37
N GLY A 447 -52.20 17.99 -33.60
CA GLY A 447 -53.20 18.74 -34.36
C GLY A 447 -53.77 17.95 -35.54
N ASN A 448 -55.01 18.27 -35.88
CA ASN A 448 -55.77 17.64 -36.94
C ASN A 448 -56.27 18.74 -37.89
N ASN A 449 -56.18 18.49 -39.20
CA ASN A 449 -56.53 19.45 -40.25
C ASN A 449 -55.71 20.75 -40.23
N ILE A 450 -54.43 20.66 -39.88
CA ILE A 450 -53.54 21.83 -39.90
C ILE A 450 -53.27 22.22 -41.37
N GLU A 451 -53.39 23.52 -41.68
CA GLU A 451 -53.12 24.05 -43.01
C GLU A 451 -51.62 24.10 -43.31
N TYR A 452 -51.27 23.98 -44.59
CA TYR A 452 -49.89 24.05 -45.05
C TYR A 452 -49.18 25.35 -44.64
N SER A 453 -49.91 26.47 -44.65
CA SER A 453 -49.43 27.81 -44.25
C SER A 453 -48.90 27.83 -42.81
N GLU A 454 -49.56 27.12 -41.89
CA GLU A 454 -49.17 27.04 -40.47
C GLU A 454 -47.94 26.15 -40.25
N LEU A 455 -47.76 25.10 -41.08
CA LEU A 455 -46.61 24.19 -41.01
C LEU A 455 -45.35 24.75 -41.66
N LEU A 456 -45.51 25.73 -42.55
CA LEU A 456 -44.40 26.36 -43.25
C LEU A 456 -43.43 27.03 -42.27
N PHE A 457 -43.91 27.55 -41.15
CA PHE A 457 -43.07 28.17 -40.12
C PHE A 457 -42.12 27.17 -39.43
N LEU A 458 -42.50 25.89 -39.35
CA LEU A 458 -41.78 24.87 -38.59
C LEU A 458 -40.83 24.02 -39.44
N HIS A 459 -41.14 23.77 -40.73
CA HIS A 459 -40.44 22.76 -41.53
C HIS A 459 -40.25 23.12 -43.04
N GLN A 460 -39.75 24.34 -43.33
CA GLN A 460 -39.67 24.95 -44.68
C GLN A 460 -39.02 24.11 -45.81
N SER A 461 -38.05 23.24 -45.53
CA SER A 461 -37.23 22.60 -46.58
C SER A 461 -37.78 21.26 -47.11
N LYS A 462 -38.66 20.59 -46.36
CA LYS A 462 -39.11 19.21 -46.66
C LYS A 462 -40.58 19.10 -47.09
N LEU A 463 -41.36 20.18 -46.97
CA LEU A 463 -42.79 20.19 -47.27
C LEU A 463 -43.15 20.70 -48.69
N ARG A 464 -42.17 21.14 -49.49
CA ARG A 464 -42.37 21.72 -50.85
C ARG A 464 -43.12 20.85 -51.86
N ASN A 465 -43.31 19.56 -51.57
CA ASN A 465 -43.99 18.62 -52.48
C ASN A 465 -45.47 18.39 -52.13
N PHE A 466 -46.05 19.18 -51.22
CA PHE A 466 -47.40 18.95 -50.66
C PHE A 466 -48.30 20.19 -50.68
N ASP A 467 -48.18 21.02 -51.73
CA ASP A 467 -48.97 22.24 -51.90
C ASP A 467 -50.47 21.89 -52.02
N ALA A 468 -51.30 22.49 -51.15
CA ALA A 468 -52.77 22.35 -51.03
C ALA A 468 -53.36 21.18 -50.20
N LEU A 469 -52.61 20.61 -49.25
CA LEU A 469 -53.13 19.57 -48.34
C LEU A 469 -53.34 20.07 -46.91
N THR A 470 -54.36 19.52 -46.23
CA THR A 470 -54.46 19.58 -44.75
C THR A 470 -53.73 18.39 -44.15
N PHE A 471 -53.15 18.56 -42.96
CA PHE A 471 -52.29 17.55 -42.34
C PHE A 471 -52.75 17.13 -40.94
N LYS A 472 -52.42 15.90 -40.58
CA LYS A 472 -52.37 15.40 -39.21
C LYS A 472 -50.93 15.48 -38.70
N VAL A 473 -50.74 16.10 -37.55
CA VAL A 473 -49.44 16.22 -36.90
C VAL A 473 -49.46 15.42 -35.62
N TYR A 474 -48.55 14.44 -35.54
CA TYR A 474 -48.31 13.68 -34.33
C TYR A 474 -46.94 14.01 -33.76
N LYS A 475 -46.85 14.08 -32.43
CA LYS A 475 -45.58 14.11 -31.72
C LYS A 475 -45.20 12.69 -31.34
N LEU A 476 -44.00 12.29 -31.77
CA LEU A 476 -43.42 10.98 -31.59
C LEU A 476 -42.44 11.00 -30.41
N ASN A 477 -42.51 9.97 -29.56
CA ASN A 477 -41.55 9.78 -28.48
C ASN A 477 -40.17 9.42 -29.08
N LYS A 478 -39.21 10.35 -28.94
CA LYS A 478 -37.88 10.27 -29.55
C LYS A 478 -37.11 9.03 -29.10
N ASP A 479 -37.15 8.72 -27.82
CA ASP A 479 -36.38 7.63 -27.23
C ASP A 479 -36.93 6.26 -27.65
N LYS A 480 -38.26 6.09 -27.63
CA LYS A 480 -38.90 4.86 -28.12
C LYS A 480 -38.66 4.62 -29.60
N TYR A 481 -38.79 5.66 -30.44
CA TYR A 481 -38.60 5.52 -31.88
C TYR A 481 -37.16 5.20 -32.26
N ASN A 482 -36.18 5.87 -31.64
CA ASN A 482 -34.77 5.57 -31.87
C ASN A 482 -34.41 4.17 -31.40
N THR A 483 -34.94 3.73 -30.26
CA THR A 483 -34.75 2.35 -29.77
C THR A 483 -35.30 1.34 -30.77
N LEU A 484 -36.52 1.56 -31.28
CA LEU A 484 -37.12 0.71 -32.30
C LEU A 484 -36.26 0.61 -33.57
N LEU A 485 -35.75 1.74 -34.07
CA LEU A 485 -34.90 1.75 -35.28
C LEU A 485 -33.59 0.98 -35.08
N ILE A 486 -32.96 1.12 -33.90
CA ILE A 486 -31.73 0.40 -33.56
C ILE A 486 -32.01 -1.10 -33.49
N GLU A 487 -33.10 -1.52 -32.84
CA GLU A 487 -33.48 -2.93 -32.71
C GLU A 487 -33.86 -3.57 -34.05
N ILE A 488 -34.51 -2.81 -34.95
CA ILE A 488 -34.79 -3.24 -36.33
C ILE A 488 -33.48 -3.42 -37.12
N ASP A 489 -32.52 -2.52 -36.97
CA ASP A 489 -31.21 -2.61 -37.63
C ASP A 489 -30.38 -3.78 -37.07
N GLU A 490 -30.47 -4.06 -35.76
CA GLU A 490 -29.86 -5.22 -35.12
C GLU A 490 -30.45 -6.54 -35.66
N LEU A 491 -31.78 -6.66 -35.74
CA LEU A 491 -32.44 -7.87 -36.28
C LEU A 491 -32.23 -8.08 -37.78
N LYS A 492 -31.93 -7.03 -38.54
CA LYS A 492 -31.66 -7.15 -39.99
C LYS A 492 -30.23 -7.59 -40.29
N ASN A 493 -29.30 -7.31 -39.39
CA ASN A 493 -27.88 -7.63 -39.53
C ASN A 493 -27.47 -8.93 -38.79
N ALA A 494 -28.34 -9.45 -37.93
CA ALA A 494 -28.27 -10.81 -37.38
C ALA A 494 -28.87 -11.81 -38.36
#